data_AF-A0A812KVS3-F1
#
_entry.id   AF-A0A812KVS3-F1
#
_cell.length_a   1.000
_cell.length_b   1.000
_cell.length_c   1.000
_cell.angle_alpha   90.00
_cell.angle_beta   90.00
_cell.angle_gamma   90.00
#
_symmetry.space_group_name_H-M   'P 1'
#
loop_
_entity.id
_entity.type
_entity.pdbx_description
1 polymer ?
#
loop_
_entity_poly.entity_id
_entity_poly.type
_entity_poly.pdbx_seq_one_letter_code
_entity_poly.pdbx_strand_id
1 'polypeptide(L)'
;MPLAFLSSQFLQEKILDFTEQDLVNLRRPLPIPPHPTTTPFLPFFMSIYLVIMSSVHYEECVHKILKLNIAEGQEKEVCTMLIDCCAMEKMFNRFFVLQAERLCRLNPVYQDNFTESFGIQFNTVHRLETNKLRNIGKFFAHLLYTDAIPWSIWAQVKITEDTTTSSSRIFIKVIFQELSEQWGVKKLVDRLNEDELKPFFTGLFPKDHPKNVRFAINYFTAIGLGVLTEDLRGFLEEANARAAHEAQRAAEERAMDESSSSSSSSSSSDSDSDSDSDDSDDSDSDSSSSDSSDS
;
A
#
# COMPACT_ATOMS: atom_id res chain seq x y z
N MET A 1 25.67 14.93 -35.22
CA MET A 1 24.77 14.55 -34.11
C MET A 1 24.04 15.79 -33.59
N PRO A 2 22.89 16.19 -34.17
CA PRO A 2 22.07 17.28 -33.65
C PRO A 2 20.64 16.78 -33.35
N LEU A 3 20.48 15.82 -32.44
CA LEU A 3 19.15 15.29 -32.04
C LEU A 3 18.83 15.47 -30.56
N ALA A 4 19.77 15.98 -29.75
CA ALA A 4 19.54 16.21 -28.32
C ALA A 4 19.02 17.62 -27.99
N PHE A 5 19.18 18.60 -28.89
CA PHE A 5 18.78 19.99 -28.61
C PHE A 5 17.35 20.34 -29.08
N LEU A 6 16.84 19.63 -30.09
CA LEU A 6 15.49 19.84 -30.62
C LEU A 6 14.39 19.19 -29.75
N SER A 7 14.70 18.12 -29.01
CA SER A 7 13.75 17.46 -28.11
C SER A 7 13.42 18.31 -26.87
N SER A 8 14.38 19.10 -26.38
CA SER A 8 14.16 20.01 -25.24
C SER A 8 13.37 21.25 -25.61
N GLN A 9 13.52 21.79 -26.84
CA GLN A 9 12.68 22.93 -27.28
C GLN A 9 11.26 22.49 -27.64
N PHE A 10 11.08 21.29 -28.21
CA PHE A 10 9.76 20.80 -28.61
C PHE A 10 8.84 20.44 -27.44
N LEU A 11 9.41 20.13 -26.26
CA LEU A 11 8.65 19.89 -25.03
C LEU A 11 8.47 21.15 -24.17
N GLN A 12 9.17 22.24 -24.50
CA GLN A 12 9.03 23.53 -23.81
C GLN A 12 8.07 24.49 -24.54
N GLU A 13 7.73 24.21 -25.81
CA GLU A 13 6.74 24.93 -26.61
C GLU A 13 5.27 24.51 -26.38
N LYS A 14 4.98 23.64 -25.41
CA LYS A 14 3.60 23.27 -25.03
C LYS A 14 3.24 23.61 -23.59
N ILE A 15 3.86 24.65 -23.04
CA ILE A 15 3.16 25.46 -22.04
C ILE A 15 2.11 26.22 -22.85
N LEU A 16 0.86 25.73 -22.87
CA LEU A 16 -0.25 26.57 -23.33
C LEU A 16 -0.28 27.77 -22.39
N ASP A 17 0.27 28.90 -22.84
CA ASP A 17 -0.05 30.21 -22.29
C ASP A 17 -1.52 30.47 -22.63
N PHE A 18 -2.41 29.90 -21.83
CA PHE A 18 -3.80 30.26 -21.82
C PHE A 18 -3.87 31.74 -21.46
N THR A 19 -4.30 32.57 -22.40
CA THR A 19 -4.53 33.99 -22.12
C THR A 19 -5.64 34.10 -21.06
N GLU A 20 -5.70 35.19 -20.28
CA GLU A 20 -6.82 35.40 -19.35
C GLU A 20 -8.18 35.30 -20.06
N GLN A 21 -8.23 35.64 -21.36
CA GLN A 21 -9.40 35.44 -22.20
C GLN A 21 -9.76 33.97 -22.43
N ASP A 22 -8.79 33.06 -22.55
CA ASP A 22 -9.04 31.62 -22.72
C ASP A 22 -9.54 30.97 -21.43
N LEU A 23 -9.03 31.42 -20.27
CA LEU A 23 -9.55 31.04 -18.97
C LEU A 23 -10.98 31.57 -18.74
N VAL A 24 -11.29 32.78 -19.25
CA VAL A 24 -12.66 33.33 -19.26
C VAL A 24 -13.57 32.55 -20.22
N ASN A 25 -13.04 32.05 -21.35
CA ASN A 25 -13.79 31.26 -22.31
C ASN A 25 -14.10 29.84 -21.78
N LEU A 26 -13.23 29.25 -20.96
CA LEU A 26 -13.51 28.01 -20.22
C LEU A 26 -14.51 28.19 -19.07
N ARG A 27 -14.69 29.42 -18.59
CA ARG A 27 -15.70 29.78 -17.58
C ARG A 27 -17.09 30.06 -18.17
N ARG A 28 -17.21 30.15 -19.50
CA ARG A 28 -18.54 30.22 -20.14
C ARG A 28 -19.20 28.84 -20.04
N PRO A 29 -20.52 28.78 -19.78
CA PRO A 29 -21.25 27.52 -19.89
C PRO A 29 -21.04 26.95 -21.29
N LEU A 30 -20.49 25.75 -21.40
CA LEU A 30 -20.35 25.07 -22.68
C LEU A 30 -21.76 24.89 -23.30
N PRO A 31 -21.89 25.00 -24.64
CA PRO A 31 -23.16 24.76 -25.30
C PRO A 31 -23.67 23.37 -24.93
N ILE A 32 -24.88 23.31 -24.38
CA ILE A 32 -25.52 22.06 -23.96
C ILE A 32 -25.69 21.21 -25.23
N PRO A 33 -25.03 20.03 -25.35
CA PRO A 33 -25.23 19.17 -26.50
C PRO A 33 -26.68 18.67 -26.51
N PRO A 34 -27.31 18.46 -27.68
CA PRO A 34 -28.72 18.07 -27.80
C PRO A 34 -29.03 16.63 -27.33
N HIS A 35 -28.09 15.94 -26.65
CA HIS A 35 -28.27 14.59 -26.14
C HIS A 35 -27.78 14.47 -24.68
N PRO A 36 -28.56 13.82 -23.79
CA PRO A 36 -28.22 13.67 -22.38
C PRO A 36 -27.30 12.45 -22.20
N THR A 37 -26.01 12.56 -22.51
CA THR A 37 -25.08 11.43 -22.32
C THR A 37 -23.73 11.79 -21.67
N THR A 38 -23.52 13.02 -21.22
CA THR A 38 -22.30 13.35 -20.45
C THR A 38 -22.69 13.94 -19.11
N THR A 39 -22.35 13.22 -18.04
CA THR A 39 -22.66 13.55 -16.66
C THR A 39 -22.12 14.93 -16.27
N PRO A 40 -22.81 15.70 -15.41
CA PRO A 40 -22.35 17.01 -14.93
C PRO A 40 -21.02 16.98 -14.14
N PHE A 41 -20.50 15.78 -13.88
CA PHE A 41 -19.26 15.48 -13.17
C PHE A 41 -17.99 15.83 -13.95
N LEU A 42 -17.98 15.59 -15.27
CA LEU A 42 -16.80 15.84 -16.11
C LEU A 42 -16.34 17.31 -16.13
N PRO A 43 -17.23 18.31 -16.32
CA PRO A 43 -16.81 19.71 -16.32
C PRO A 43 -16.29 20.19 -14.95
N PHE A 44 -16.78 19.60 -13.85
CA PHE A 44 -16.33 19.96 -12.51
C PHE A 44 -14.90 19.47 -12.23
N PHE A 45 -14.58 18.21 -12.56
CA PHE A 45 -13.21 17.69 -12.46
C PHE A 45 -12.21 18.49 -13.30
N MET A 46 -12.60 18.87 -14.52
CA MET A 46 -11.75 19.70 -15.39
C MET A 46 -11.50 21.08 -14.80
N SER A 47 -12.50 21.68 -14.16
CA SER A 47 -12.34 22.97 -13.47
C SER A 47 -11.36 22.88 -12.30
N ILE A 48 -11.45 21.83 -11.47
CA ILE A 48 -10.52 21.64 -10.34
C ILE A 48 -9.11 21.43 -10.86
N TYR A 49 -8.93 20.55 -11.85
CA TYR A 49 -7.64 20.28 -12.46
C TYR A 49 -7.01 21.57 -13.03
N LEU A 50 -7.78 22.38 -13.75
CA LEU A 50 -7.29 23.64 -14.31
C LEU A 50 -6.87 24.63 -13.22
N VAL A 51 -7.61 24.72 -12.12
CA VAL A 51 -7.23 25.56 -10.98
C VAL A 51 -5.93 25.10 -10.33
N ILE A 52 -5.76 23.77 -10.16
CA ILE A 52 -4.53 23.20 -9.59
C ILE A 52 -3.34 23.48 -10.50
N MET A 53 -3.46 23.24 -11.81
CA MET A 53 -2.34 23.37 -12.76
C MET A 53 -2.00 24.81 -13.11
N SER A 54 -2.95 25.74 -13.04
CA SER A 54 -2.71 27.17 -13.30
C SER A 54 -2.16 27.93 -12.10
N SER A 55 -2.11 27.32 -10.91
CA SER A 55 -1.67 27.99 -9.68
C SER A 55 -0.19 27.71 -9.42
N VAL A 56 0.57 28.77 -9.12
CA VAL A 56 2.00 28.66 -8.81
C VAL A 56 2.24 28.36 -7.34
N HIS A 57 1.44 28.98 -6.45
CA HIS A 57 1.56 28.83 -5.00
C HIS A 57 0.39 28.04 -4.43
N TYR A 58 0.67 27.17 -3.47
CA TYR A 58 -0.34 26.28 -2.90
C TYR A 58 -1.47 27.06 -2.19
N GLU A 59 -1.15 28.17 -1.50
CA GLU A 59 -2.15 29.01 -0.83
C GLU A 59 -3.12 29.68 -1.81
N GLU A 60 -2.59 30.15 -2.95
CA GLU A 60 -3.39 30.73 -4.03
C GLU A 60 -4.34 29.68 -4.60
N CYS A 61 -3.84 28.45 -4.83
CA CYS A 61 -4.65 27.34 -5.30
C CYS A 61 -5.80 27.02 -4.34
N VAL A 62 -5.49 26.85 -3.04
CA VAL A 62 -6.51 26.57 -2.01
C VAL A 62 -7.56 27.67 -1.97
N HIS A 63 -7.15 28.94 -2.03
CA HIS A 63 -8.09 30.05 -2.06
C HIS A 63 -8.97 30.06 -3.32
N LYS A 64 -8.43 29.67 -4.49
CA LYS A 64 -9.21 29.50 -5.72
C LYS A 64 -10.19 28.33 -5.62
N ILE A 65 -9.75 27.18 -5.08
CA ILE A 65 -10.59 25.98 -4.86
C ILE A 65 -11.80 26.34 -3.99
N LEU A 66 -11.59 27.06 -2.89
CA LEU A 66 -12.67 27.47 -1.98
C LEU A 66 -13.64 28.47 -2.63
N LYS A 67 -13.22 29.20 -3.65
CA LYS A 67 -14.08 30.10 -4.43
C LYS A 67 -14.90 29.39 -5.51
N LEU A 68 -14.65 28.11 -5.81
CA LEU A 68 -15.39 27.37 -6.82
C LEU A 68 -16.83 27.00 -6.40
N ASN A 69 -17.28 27.40 -5.21
CA ASN A 69 -18.63 27.15 -4.69
C ASN A 69 -19.00 25.66 -4.78
N ILE A 70 -18.11 24.84 -4.22
CA ILE A 70 -18.21 23.38 -4.21
C ILE A 70 -19.50 22.98 -3.47
N ALA A 71 -20.34 22.16 -4.11
CA ALA A 71 -21.54 21.65 -3.48
C ALA A 71 -21.19 20.62 -2.41
N GLU A 72 -22.01 20.54 -1.37
CA GLU A 72 -21.85 19.59 -0.27
C GLU A 72 -21.84 18.15 -0.83
N GLY A 73 -20.78 17.40 -0.54
CA GLY A 73 -20.53 16.05 -1.05
C GLY A 73 -19.51 15.98 -2.21
N GLN A 74 -19.22 17.09 -2.89
CA GLN A 74 -18.23 17.13 -3.98
C GLN A 74 -16.80 17.39 -3.48
N GLU A 75 -16.60 17.62 -2.19
CA GLU A 75 -15.27 17.81 -1.58
C GLU A 75 -14.37 16.59 -1.79
N LYS A 76 -14.95 15.39 -1.84
CA LYS A 76 -14.25 14.14 -2.14
C LYS A 76 -13.60 14.14 -3.52
N GLU A 77 -14.23 14.80 -4.50
CA GLU A 77 -13.68 14.92 -5.85
C GLU A 77 -12.42 15.78 -5.86
N VAL A 78 -12.37 16.83 -5.03
CA VAL A 78 -11.17 17.66 -4.83
C VAL A 78 -10.04 16.83 -4.22
N CYS A 79 -10.33 16.05 -3.17
CA CYS A 79 -9.36 15.15 -2.55
C CYS A 79 -8.80 14.13 -3.56
N THR A 80 -9.69 13.52 -4.34
CA THR A 80 -9.32 12.53 -5.37
C THR A 80 -8.44 13.15 -6.44
N MET A 81 -8.82 14.32 -6.96
CA MET A 81 -8.05 15.03 -7.98
C MET A 81 -6.65 15.44 -7.49
N LEU A 82 -6.52 15.88 -6.23
CA LEU A 82 -5.20 16.20 -5.65
C LEU A 82 -4.29 14.97 -5.56
N ILE A 83 -4.84 13.83 -5.15
CA ILE A 83 -4.08 12.56 -5.08
C ILE A 83 -3.69 12.10 -6.49
N ASP A 84 -4.62 12.12 -7.44
CA ASP A 84 -4.37 11.67 -8.81
C ASP A 84 -3.33 12.55 -9.52
N CYS A 85 -3.43 13.88 -9.40
CA CYS A 85 -2.41 14.79 -9.91
C CYS A 85 -1.04 14.47 -9.31
N CYS A 86 -0.95 14.28 -7.99
CA CYS A 86 0.30 13.94 -7.32
C CYS A 86 0.86 12.58 -7.79
N ALA A 87 -0.02 11.60 -8.03
CA ALA A 87 0.37 10.28 -8.51
C ALA A 87 0.95 10.32 -9.93
N MET A 88 0.40 11.17 -10.82
CA MET A 88 0.83 11.26 -12.22
C MET A 88 2.17 11.98 -12.41
N GLU A 89 2.65 12.73 -11.42
CA GLU A 89 3.93 13.41 -11.49
C GLU A 89 5.12 12.45 -11.59
N LYS A 90 6.15 12.85 -12.34
CA LYS A 90 7.38 12.04 -12.45
C LYS A 90 8.15 11.96 -11.12
N MET A 91 8.09 13.03 -10.33
CA MET A 91 8.73 13.14 -9.02
C MET A 91 7.75 13.75 -8.03
N PHE A 92 7.83 13.30 -6.77
CA PHE A 92 6.98 13.84 -5.72
C PHE A 92 7.14 15.36 -5.58
N ASN A 93 6.05 16.09 -5.76
CA ASN A 93 5.99 17.53 -5.62
C ASN A 93 5.17 17.91 -4.38
N ARG A 94 5.82 18.61 -3.43
CA ARG A 94 5.17 19.07 -2.19
C ARG A 94 4.01 20.02 -2.44
N PHE A 95 3.94 20.66 -3.61
CA PHE A 95 2.84 21.55 -4.00
C PHE A 95 1.45 20.93 -3.76
N PHE A 96 1.24 19.67 -4.14
CA PHE A 96 -0.06 19.02 -4.00
C PHE A 96 -0.43 18.71 -2.55
N VAL A 97 0.53 18.24 -1.77
CA VAL A 97 0.25 17.85 -0.38
C VAL A 97 0.08 19.04 0.55
N LEU A 98 0.76 20.16 0.29
CA LEU A 98 0.55 21.40 1.04
C LEU A 98 -0.86 21.98 0.84
N GLN A 99 -1.46 21.76 -0.35
CA GLN A 99 -2.87 22.10 -0.57
C GLN A 99 -3.79 21.21 0.27
N ALA A 100 -3.54 19.90 0.29
CA ALA A 100 -4.29 18.94 1.08
C ALA A 100 -4.18 19.22 2.60
N GLU A 101 -2.97 19.47 3.10
CA GLU A 101 -2.71 19.86 4.50
C GLU A 101 -3.53 21.10 4.86
N ARG A 102 -3.51 22.13 4.00
CA ARG A 102 -4.24 23.37 4.25
C ARG A 102 -5.75 23.15 4.21
N LEU A 103 -6.27 22.35 3.29
CA LEU A 103 -7.70 22.01 3.20
C LEU A 103 -8.17 21.26 4.45
N CYS A 104 -7.41 20.26 4.92
CA CYS A 104 -7.72 19.54 6.17
C CYS A 104 -7.79 20.48 7.38
N ARG A 105 -6.90 21.48 7.46
CA ARG A 105 -6.90 22.46 8.56
C ARG A 105 -8.04 23.48 8.49
N LEU A 106 -8.62 23.70 7.31
CA LEU A 106 -9.70 24.67 7.12
C LEU A 106 -11.07 24.06 7.39
N ASN A 107 -11.29 22.82 6.95
CA ASN A 107 -12.57 22.13 7.15
C ASN A 107 -12.34 20.62 7.42
N PRO A 108 -12.82 20.09 8.56
CA PRO A 108 -12.65 18.68 8.91
C PRO A 108 -13.29 17.71 7.90
N VAL A 109 -14.26 18.15 7.09
CA VAL A 109 -14.82 17.33 6.01
C VAL A 109 -13.74 16.84 5.04
N TYR A 110 -12.71 17.66 4.75
CA TYR A 110 -11.59 17.21 3.93
C TYR A 110 -10.72 16.16 4.63
N GLN A 111 -10.57 16.26 5.96
CA GLN A 111 -9.83 15.27 6.74
C GLN A 111 -10.48 13.89 6.63
N ASP A 112 -11.81 13.82 6.76
CA ASP A 112 -12.57 12.58 6.61
C ASP A 112 -12.46 12.04 5.17
N ASN A 113 -12.60 12.90 4.17
CA ASN A 113 -12.48 12.51 2.76
C ASN A 113 -11.08 11.99 2.40
N PHE A 114 -10.00 12.58 2.93
CA PHE A 114 -8.64 12.07 2.72
C PHE A 114 -8.41 10.74 3.46
N THR A 115 -9.01 10.57 4.63
CA THR A 115 -8.97 9.30 5.40
C THR A 115 -9.67 8.18 4.63
N GLU A 116 -10.86 8.45 4.06
CA GLU A 116 -11.57 7.49 3.19
C GLU A 116 -10.78 7.21 1.92
N SER A 117 -10.22 8.26 1.30
CA SER A 117 -9.41 8.15 0.08
C SER A 117 -8.18 7.28 0.30
N PHE A 118 -7.54 7.35 1.48
CA PHE A 118 -6.43 6.45 1.83
C PHE A 118 -6.85 4.98 1.73
N GLY A 119 -8.05 4.63 2.23
CA GLY A 119 -8.55 3.26 2.18
C GLY A 119 -8.81 2.77 0.76
N ILE A 120 -9.40 3.61 -0.08
CA ILE A 120 -9.62 3.30 -1.50
C ILE A 120 -8.27 3.10 -2.22
N GLN A 121 -7.31 3.98 -1.96
CA GLN A 121 -5.97 3.87 -2.53
C GLN A 121 -5.27 2.60 -2.04
N PHE A 122 -5.31 2.30 -0.74
CA PHE A 122 -4.71 1.11 -0.15
C PHE A 122 -5.26 -0.19 -0.76
N ASN A 123 -6.57 -0.29 -0.96
CA ASN A 123 -7.21 -1.45 -1.57
C ASN A 123 -6.83 -1.63 -3.06
N THR A 124 -6.49 -0.54 -3.76
CA THR A 124 -6.18 -0.55 -5.19
C THR A 124 -4.68 -0.44 -5.52
N VAL A 125 -3.79 -0.40 -4.52
CA VAL A 125 -2.32 -0.27 -4.70
C VAL A 125 -1.71 -1.32 -5.62
N HIS A 126 -2.29 -2.52 -5.68
CA HIS A 126 -1.80 -3.61 -6.54
C HIS A 126 -1.90 -3.28 -8.03
N ARG A 127 -2.74 -2.32 -8.42
CA ARG A 127 -2.91 -1.86 -9.81
C ARG A 127 -2.00 -0.70 -10.18
N LEU A 128 -1.36 -0.09 -9.19
CA LEU A 128 -0.55 1.12 -9.37
C LEU A 128 0.91 0.74 -9.65
N GLU A 129 1.52 1.46 -10.58
CA GLU A 129 2.94 1.34 -10.87
C GLU A 129 3.80 1.91 -9.73
N THR A 130 5.06 1.49 -9.67
CA THR A 130 5.95 1.80 -8.52
C THR A 130 6.18 3.30 -8.29
N ASN A 131 6.14 4.13 -9.34
CA ASN A 131 6.28 5.59 -9.20
C ASN A 131 5.07 6.21 -8.53
N LYS A 132 3.85 5.80 -8.95
CA LYS A 132 2.60 6.25 -8.33
C LYS A 132 2.56 5.88 -6.85
N LEU A 133 2.95 4.65 -6.51
CA LEU A 133 3.05 4.20 -5.12
C LEU A 133 4.00 5.08 -4.30
N ARG A 134 5.14 5.48 -4.87
CA ARG A 134 6.10 6.36 -4.20
C ARG A 134 5.51 7.76 -3.93
N ASN A 135 4.87 8.37 -4.93
CA ASN A 135 4.31 9.71 -4.77
C ASN A 135 3.13 9.72 -3.79
N ILE A 136 2.19 8.79 -3.92
CA ILE A 136 1.03 8.68 -3.04
C ILE A 136 1.48 8.32 -1.60
N GLY A 137 2.48 7.44 -1.45
CA GLY A 137 3.05 7.12 -0.14
C GLY A 137 3.64 8.36 0.55
N LYS A 138 4.44 9.16 -0.17
CA LYS A 138 4.98 10.43 0.35
C LYS A 138 3.89 11.46 0.66
N PHE A 139 2.83 11.49 -0.13
CA PHE A 139 1.67 12.36 0.09
C PHE A 139 0.99 12.05 1.42
N PHE A 140 0.61 10.79 1.67
CA PHE A 140 -0.03 10.42 2.93
C PHE A 140 0.92 10.47 4.14
N ALA A 141 2.21 10.15 3.95
CA ALA A 141 3.20 10.34 5.01
C ALA A 141 3.28 11.79 5.46
N HIS A 142 3.20 12.75 4.53
CA HIS A 142 3.18 14.16 4.84
C HIS A 142 1.94 14.60 5.62
N LEU A 143 0.76 14.12 5.21
CA LEU A 143 -0.46 14.39 5.98
C LEU A 143 -0.44 13.80 7.39
N LEU A 144 0.22 12.64 7.58
CA LEU A 144 0.38 12.02 8.90
C LEU A 144 1.34 12.79 9.81
N TYR A 145 2.53 13.17 9.30
CA TYR A 145 3.53 13.82 10.16
C TYR A 145 3.19 15.29 10.49
N THR A 146 2.29 15.90 9.72
CA THR A 146 1.75 17.25 9.98
C THR A 146 0.47 17.21 10.81
N ASP A 147 0.05 16.02 11.26
CA ASP A 147 -1.21 15.75 11.96
C ASP A 147 -2.45 16.31 11.22
N ALA A 148 -2.41 16.34 9.88
CA ALA A 148 -3.53 16.78 9.04
C ALA A 148 -4.60 15.70 8.90
N ILE A 149 -4.24 14.41 9.04
CA ILE A 149 -5.16 13.27 9.05
C ILE A 149 -4.95 12.40 10.30
N PRO A 150 -6.01 11.76 10.82
CA PRO A 150 -5.88 10.89 11.97
C PRO A 150 -5.10 9.61 11.63
N TRP A 151 -4.37 9.09 12.62
CA TRP A 151 -3.65 7.82 12.52
C TRP A 151 -4.57 6.59 12.49
N SER A 152 -5.88 6.77 12.63
CA SER A 152 -6.89 5.72 12.46
C SER A 152 -6.87 5.08 11.07
N ILE A 153 -6.25 5.72 10.07
CA ILE A 153 -6.07 5.15 8.73
C ILE A 153 -5.33 3.80 8.74
N TRP A 154 -4.55 3.50 9.77
CA TRP A 154 -3.79 2.25 9.85
C TRP A 154 -4.66 1.04 10.20
N ALA A 155 -5.88 1.24 10.72
CA ALA A 155 -6.80 0.15 11.11
C ALA A 155 -7.15 -0.81 9.96
N GLN A 156 -7.13 -0.29 8.74
CA GLN A 156 -7.44 -0.99 7.50
C GLN A 156 -6.22 -1.69 6.88
N VAL A 157 -5.01 -1.43 7.39
CA VAL A 157 -3.77 -2.02 6.91
C VAL A 157 -3.46 -3.29 7.69
N LYS A 158 -3.35 -4.42 6.99
CA LYS A 158 -2.96 -5.71 7.58
C LYS A 158 -1.73 -6.26 6.88
N ILE A 159 -0.71 -6.57 7.67
CA ILE A 159 0.55 -7.14 7.19
C ILE A 159 0.58 -8.63 7.56
N THR A 160 0.24 -9.48 6.59
CA THR A 160 0.41 -10.94 6.67
C THR A 160 1.14 -11.47 5.45
N GLU A 161 1.70 -12.68 5.53
CA GLU A 161 2.40 -13.32 4.41
C GLU A 161 1.45 -13.53 3.21
N ASP A 162 0.22 -13.94 3.47
CA ASP A 162 -0.75 -14.35 2.43
C ASP A 162 -1.50 -13.15 1.81
N THR A 163 -1.82 -12.13 2.61
CA THR A 163 -2.65 -11.00 2.14
C THR A 163 -1.83 -9.83 1.58
N THR A 164 -0.53 -9.76 1.87
CA THR A 164 0.28 -8.57 1.54
C THR A 164 0.99 -8.70 0.19
N THR A 165 0.46 -8.03 -0.81
CA THR A 165 1.09 -7.94 -2.14
C THR A 165 2.40 -7.15 -2.13
N SER A 166 3.25 -7.36 -3.14
CA SER A 166 4.51 -6.60 -3.31
C SER A 166 4.27 -5.08 -3.40
N SER A 167 3.19 -4.65 -4.05
CA SER A 167 2.82 -3.23 -4.13
C SER A 167 2.44 -2.65 -2.77
N SER A 168 1.68 -3.39 -1.95
CA SER A 168 1.34 -2.98 -0.59
C SER A 168 2.59 -2.83 0.28
N ARG A 169 3.55 -3.76 0.13
CA ARG A 169 4.86 -3.70 0.78
C ARG A 169 5.68 -2.47 0.36
N ILE A 170 5.66 -2.10 -0.91
CA ILE A 170 6.34 -0.87 -1.37
C ILE A 170 5.64 0.37 -0.81
N PHE A 171 4.31 0.38 -0.80
CA PHE A 171 3.51 1.50 -0.32
C PHE A 171 3.77 1.80 1.17
N ILE A 172 3.64 0.78 2.02
CA ILE A 172 3.90 0.89 3.46
C ILE A 172 5.36 1.27 3.72
N LYS A 173 6.31 0.69 2.97
CA LYS A 173 7.73 1.03 3.05
C LYS A 173 7.96 2.52 2.82
N VAL A 174 7.39 3.08 1.75
CA VAL A 174 7.58 4.49 1.41
C VAL A 174 7.02 5.40 2.51
N ILE A 175 5.84 5.07 3.04
CA ILE A 175 5.22 5.88 4.11
C ILE A 175 6.12 5.91 5.35
N PHE A 176 6.54 4.73 5.84
CA PHE A 176 7.35 4.65 7.05
C PHE A 176 8.76 5.23 6.88
N GLN A 177 9.36 5.10 5.70
CA GLN A 177 10.64 5.75 5.40
C GLN A 177 10.50 7.27 5.45
N GLU A 178 9.51 7.85 4.77
CA GLU A 178 9.27 9.30 4.79
C GLU A 178 8.94 9.81 6.21
N LEU A 179 8.11 9.08 6.98
CA LEU A 179 7.84 9.43 8.38
C LEU A 179 9.13 9.46 9.23
N SER A 180 9.99 8.44 9.05
CA SER A 180 11.26 8.36 9.78
C SER A 180 12.26 9.44 9.37
N GLU A 181 12.24 9.89 8.11
CA GLU A 181 13.08 10.98 7.63
C GLU A 181 12.68 12.33 8.22
N GLN A 182 11.38 12.56 8.44
CA GLN A 182 10.86 13.86 8.89
C GLN A 182 10.85 14.01 10.42
N TRP A 183 10.43 12.98 11.15
CA TRP A 183 10.38 13.01 12.62
C TRP A 183 11.61 12.43 13.29
N GLY A 184 12.37 11.58 12.59
CA GLY A 184 13.36 10.70 13.18
C GLY A 184 12.72 9.47 13.82
N VAL A 185 13.54 8.42 13.97
CA VAL A 185 13.07 7.10 14.46
C VAL A 185 12.53 7.17 15.90
N LYS A 186 13.13 7.97 16.78
CA LYS A 186 12.73 8.05 18.20
C LYS A 186 11.31 8.59 18.37
N LYS A 187 11.00 9.74 17.76
CA LYS A 187 9.66 10.34 17.81
C LYS A 187 8.61 9.44 17.17
N LEU A 188 8.99 8.72 16.11
CA LEU A 188 8.10 7.76 15.46
C LEU A 188 7.76 6.59 16.40
N VAL A 189 8.76 6.02 17.10
CA VAL A 189 8.53 4.98 18.12
C VAL A 189 7.60 5.49 19.23
N ASP A 190 7.88 6.68 19.77
CA ASP A 190 7.06 7.27 20.84
C ASP A 190 5.59 7.43 20.39
N ARG A 191 5.37 7.88 19.16
CA ARG A 191 4.02 8.05 18.58
C ARG A 191 3.31 6.71 18.32
N LEU A 192 4.03 5.67 17.89
CA LEU A 192 3.45 4.34 17.68
C LEU A 192 3.12 3.63 19.01
N ASN A 193 3.83 3.99 20.09
CA ASN A 193 3.65 3.41 21.43
C ASN A 193 2.55 4.09 22.26
N GLU A 194 1.89 5.12 21.72
CA GLU A 194 0.79 5.82 22.38
C GLU A 194 -0.43 4.90 22.55
N ASP A 195 -0.94 4.79 23.78
CA ASP A 195 -1.99 3.82 24.14
C ASP A 195 -3.29 3.99 23.35
N GLU A 196 -3.64 5.23 22.98
CA GLU A 196 -4.83 5.55 22.19
C GLU A 196 -4.74 5.04 20.75
N LEU A 197 -3.52 4.92 20.20
CA LEU A 197 -3.29 4.58 18.79
C LEU A 197 -3.01 3.08 18.58
N LYS A 198 -2.56 2.38 19.63
CA LYS A 198 -2.34 0.91 19.63
C LYS A 198 -3.44 0.08 18.94
N PRO A 199 -4.75 0.31 19.15
CA PRO A 199 -5.77 -0.51 18.48
C PRO A 199 -5.73 -0.41 16.96
N PHE A 200 -5.34 0.75 16.40
CA PHE A 200 -5.27 0.95 14.95
C PHE A 200 -4.04 0.29 14.32
N PHE A 201 -3.00 -0.01 15.11
CA PHE A 201 -1.79 -0.68 14.62
C PHE A 201 -1.83 -2.20 14.75
N THR A 202 -2.92 -2.78 15.25
CA THR A 202 -3.07 -4.24 15.42
C THR A 202 -2.82 -5.02 14.13
N GLY A 203 -3.26 -4.49 12.98
CA GLY A 203 -3.00 -5.10 11.67
C GLY A 203 -1.56 -4.94 11.18
N LEU A 204 -0.86 -3.89 11.63
CA LEU A 204 0.52 -3.59 11.24
C LEU A 204 1.54 -4.37 12.10
N PHE A 205 1.23 -4.54 13.38
CA PHE A 205 2.00 -5.30 14.37
C PHE A 205 1.15 -6.47 14.90
N PRO A 206 0.91 -7.50 14.08
CA PRO A 206 0.07 -8.63 14.49
C PRO A 206 0.72 -9.40 15.64
N LYS A 207 -0.08 -9.74 16.65
CA LYS A 207 0.32 -10.59 17.80
C LYS A 207 -0.37 -11.96 17.81
N ASP A 208 -1.00 -12.33 16.70
CA ASP A 208 -1.86 -13.52 16.61
C ASP A 208 -1.05 -14.82 16.47
N HIS A 209 -0.32 -14.95 15.35
CA HIS A 209 0.39 -16.18 14.99
C HIS A 209 1.90 -15.91 14.84
N PRO A 210 2.79 -16.80 15.33
CA PRO A 210 4.23 -16.59 15.29
C PRO A 210 4.78 -16.36 13.87
N LYS A 211 4.15 -16.93 12.84
CA LYS A 211 4.50 -16.66 11.42
C LYS A 211 4.27 -15.19 11.04
N ASN A 212 3.12 -14.60 11.38
CA ASN A 212 2.81 -13.22 11.07
C ASN A 212 3.71 -12.25 11.85
N VAL A 213 4.00 -12.57 13.11
CA VAL A 213 4.96 -11.83 13.95
C VAL A 213 6.35 -11.81 13.29
N ARG A 214 6.85 -12.98 12.87
CA ARG A 214 8.15 -13.10 12.17
C ARG A 214 8.15 -12.32 10.85
N PHE A 215 7.06 -12.41 10.08
CA PHE A 215 6.93 -11.67 8.82
C PHE A 215 7.00 -10.15 9.05
N ALA A 216 6.28 -9.62 10.04
CA ALA A 216 6.33 -8.21 10.39
C ALA A 216 7.73 -7.76 10.83
N ILE A 217 8.40 -8.52 11.70
CA ILE A 217 9.79 -8.22 12.13
C ILE A 217 10.74 -8.21 10.93
N ASN A 218 10.68 -9.23 10.07
CA ASN A 218 11.54 -9.33 8.87
C ASN A 218 11.26 -8.19 7.88
N TYR A 219 10.00 -7.78 7.75
CA TYR A 219 9.62 -6.69 6.87
C TYR A 219 10.17 -5.34 7.35
N PHE A 220 9.95 -4.97 8.61
CA PHE A 220 10.44 -3.69 9.15
C PHE A 220 11.96 -3.65 9.29
N THR A 221 12.61 -4.78 9.56
CA THR A 221 14.09 -4.87 9.53
C THR A 221 14.64 -4.70 8.12
N ALA A 222 14.01 -5.30 7.09
CA ALA A 222 14.41 -5.12 5.70
C ALA A 222 14.22 -3.67 5.19
N ILE A 223 13.30 -2.90 5.78
CA ILE A 223 13.11 -1.48 5.48
C ILE A 223 14.15 -0.59 6.17
N GLY A 224 14.85 -1.09 7.19
CA GLY A 224 15.79 -0.34 8.02
C GLY A 224 15.15 0.28 9.28
N LEU A 225 13.93 -0.14 9.63
CA LEU A 225 13.16 0.37 10.77
C LEU A 225 12.90 -0.72 11.81
N GLY A 226 13.89 -1.58 12.06
CA GLY A 226 13.77 -2.71 12.99
C GLY A 226 13.45 -2.30 14.45
N VAL A 227 13.82 -1.08 14.85
CA VAL A 227 13.54 -0.51 16.18
C VAL A 227 12.03 -0.43 16.47
N LEU A 228 11.20 -0.28 15.43
CA LEU A 228 9.73 -0.24 15.59
C LEU A 228 9.14 -1.60 16.03
N THR A 229 9.93 -2.69 15.99
CA THR A 229 9.46 -4.06 16.25
C THR A 229 10.03 -4.66 17.53
N GLU A 230 10.61 -3.87 18.42
CA GLU A 230 11.18 -4.35 19.69
C GLU A 230 10.13 -5.10 20.53
N ASP A 231 8.92 -4.56 20.67
CA ASP A 231 7.81 -5.21 21.38
C ASP A 231 7.41 -6.56 20.76
N LEU A 232 7.46 -6.67 19.43
CA LEU A 232 7.14 -7.92 18.73
C LEU A 232 8.23 -8.97 18.92
N ARG A 233 9.49 -8.55 19.05
CA ARG A 233 10.62 -9.46 19.33
C ARG A 233 10.48 -10.06 20.72
N GLY A 234 10.16 -9.25 21.73
CA GLY A 234 9.88 -9.75 23.08
C GLY A 234 8.73 -10.78 23.08
N PHE A 235 7.63 -10.49 22.39
CA PHE A 235 6.51 -11.43 22.27
C PHE A 235 6.91 -12.74 21.56
N LEU A 236 7.77 -12.66 20.54
CA LEU A 236 8.25 -13.83 19.81
C LEU A 236 9.20 -14.69 20.68
N GLU A 237 10.08 -14.06 21.45
CA GLU A 237 10.96 -14.74 22.40
C GLU A 237 10.15 -15.49 23.47
N GLU A 238 9.14 -14.84 24.05
CA GLU A 238 8.21 -15.47 24.99
C GLU A 238 7.44 -16.63 24.36
N ALA A 239 6.92 -16.44 23.14
CA ALA A 239 6.19 -17.48 22.43
C ALA A 239 7.08 -18.69 22.09
N ASN A 240 8.33 -18.45 21.65
CA ASN A 240 9.29 -19.51 21.38
C ASN A 240 9.72 -20.22 22.68
N ALA A 241 9.89 -19.50 23.79
CA ALA A 241 10.21 -20.10 25.09
C ALA A 241 9.08 -21.02 25.59
N ARG A 242 7.82 -20.59 25.44
CA ARG A 242 6.65 -21.44 25.73
C ARG A 242 6.62 -22.68 24.85
N ALA A 243 6.80 -22.54 23.54
CA ALA A 243 6.83 -23.65 22.61
C ALA A 243 7.99 -24.64 22.89
N ALA A 244 9.17 -24.13 23.26
CA ALA A 244 10.32 -24.97 23.62
C ALA A 244 10.06 -25.79 24.89
N HIS A 245 9.43 -25.19 25.90
CA HIS A 245 9.07 -25.89 27.13
C HIS A 245 7.94 -26.92 26.91
N GLU A 246 6.96 -26.62 26.05
CA GLU A 246 5.94 -27.59 25.64
C GLU A 246 6.53 -28.75 24.84
N ALA A 247 7.47 -28.48 23.92
CA ALA A 247 8.17 -29.52 23.17
C ALA A 247 9.04 -30.40 24.07
N GLN A 248 9.69 -29.83 25.07
CA GLN A 248 10.44 -30.57 26.08
C GLN A 248 9.52 -31.48 26.90
N ARG A 249 8.38 -30.97 27.38
CA ARG A 249 7.38 -31.79 28.10
C ARG A 249 6.81 -32.91 27.23
N ALA A 250 6.46 -32.63 25.98
CA ALA A 250 5.95 -33.65 25.07
C ALA A 250 7.01 -34.71 24.71
N ALA A 251 8.30 -34.32 24.65
CA ALA A 251 9.40 -35.26 24.47
C ALA A 251 9.64 -36.11 25.73
N GLU A 252 9.52 -35.52 26.92
CA GLU A 252 9.58 -36.24 28.19
C GLU A 252 8.40 -37.22 28.36
N GLU A 253 7.18 -36.80 28.02
CA GLU A 253 5.99 -37.67 28.02
C GLU A 253 6.13 -38.82 27.01
N ARG A 254 6.63 -38.56 25.79
CA ARG A 254 6.95 -39.63 24.83
C ARG A 254 8.03 -40.58 25.34
N ALA A 255 9.07 -40.06 25.99
CA ALA A 255 10.11 -40.90 26.58
C ALA A 255 9.58 -41.78 27.73
N MET A 256 8.59 -41.29 28.50
CA MET A 256 7.92 -42.06 29.54
C MET A 256 6.99 -43.14 28.96
N ASP A 257 6.24 -42.85 27.90
CA ASP A 257 5.40 -43.85 27.22
C ASP A 257 6.24 -44.97 26.58
N GLU A 258 7.39 -44.64 25.96
CA GLU A 258 8.31 -45.66 25.44
C GLU A 258 8.96 -46.49 26.56
N SER A 259 9.19 -45.91 27.74
CA SER A 259 9.66 -46.68 28.91
C SER A 259 8.59 -47.61 29.50
N SER A 260 7.30 -47.31 29.32
CA SER A 260 6.18 -48.12 29.83
C SER A 260 5.74 -49.27 28.90
N SER A 261 6.23 -49.29 27.64
CA SER A 261 6.01 -50.41 26.70
C SER A 261 7.07 -51.51 26.79
N SER A 262 7.98 -51.44 27.77
CA SER A 262 9.05 -52.42 27.99
C SER A 262 8.68 -53.58 28.93
N SER A 263 7.40 -53.98 29.00
CA SER A 263 6.99 -55.21 29.69
C SER A 263 5.89 -55.99 28.95
N SER A 264 6.25 -56.59 27.81
CA SER A 264 5.86 -57.95 27.46
C SER A 264 6.93 -58.60 26.57
N SER A 265 7.49 -59.68 27.08
CA SER A 265 8.66 -60.45 26.66
C SER A 265 8.46 -61.38 25.44
N SER A 266 9.54 -61.54 24.63
CA SER A 266 10.07 -62.74 23.90
C SER A 266 9.12 -63.92 23.57
N SER A 267 9.13 -64.61 22.42
CA SER A 267 10.12 -64.99 21.39
C SER A 267 9.34 -65.68 20.24
N SER A 268 9.81 -65.72 18.98
CA SER A 268 10.52 -66.88 18.41
C SER A 268 10.80 -66.67 16.91
N SER A 269 11.82 -67.38 16.47
CA SER A 269 12.58 -67.37 15.22
C SER A 269 11.87 -67.82 13.93
N ASP A 270 12.52 -67.46 12.82
CA ASP A 270 12.64 -68.16 11.52
C ASP A 270 11.41 -68.27 10.61
N SER A 271 11.51 -67.71 9.40
CA SER A 271 11.79 -68.48 8.18
C SER A 271 11.70 -67.61 6.92
N ASP A 272 12.67 -67.81 6.04
CA ASP A 272 12.71 -67.38 4.64
C ASP A 272 11.45 -67.79 3.87
N SER A 273 11.09 -67.03 2.82
CA SER A 273 10.71 -67.56 1.49
C SER A 273 10.37 -66.43 0.53
N ASP A 274 11.05 -66.48 -0.62
CA ASP A 274 10.78 -65.76 -1.86
C ASP A 274 9.32 -65.92 -2.34
N SER A 275 8.81 -64.93 -3.07
CA SER A 275 7.93 -65.16 -4.22
C SER A 275 7.84 -63.91 -5.10
N ASP A 276 7.99 -64.19 -6.39
CA ASP A 276 8.10 -63.33 -7.54
C ASP A 276 6.83 -62.57 -7.93
N SER A 277 7.05 -61.68 -8.92
CA SER A 277 6.22 -61.45 -10.11
C SER A 277 5.58 -60.06 -10.22
N ASP A 278 6.19 -59.31 -11.15
CA ASP A 278 5.58 -58.65 -12.32
C ASP A 278 4.30 -57.85 -12.12
N ASP A 279 4.38 -56.56 -12.46
CA ASP A 279 3.59 -56.05 -13.58
C ASP A 279 4.25 -54.81 -14.16
N SER A 280 4.70 -54.96 -15.41
CA SER A 280 5.08 -53.87 -16.31
C SER A 280 3.86 -53.57 -17.17
N ASP A 281 3.34 -52.35 -17.12
CA ASP A 281 2.49 -51.82 -18.18
C ASP A 281 3.04 -50.45 -18.62
N ASP A 282 3.83 -50.52 -19.68
CA ASP A 282 4.06 -49.43 -20.62
C ASP A 282 2.81 -49.31 -21.52
N SER A 283 2.26 -48.10 -21.67
CA SER A 283 1.78 -47.54 -22.95
C SER A 283 1.15 -46.16 -22.72
N ASP A 284 1.74 -45.14 -23.34
CA ASP A 284 1.05 -44.25 -24.29
C ASP A 284 2.03 -43.12 -24.70
N SER A 285 2.79 -43.33 -25.77
CA SER A 285 2.46 -43.08 -27.17
C SER A 285 2.80 -41.64 -27.62
N ASP A 286 3.92 -41.55 -28.34
CA ASP A 286 4.36 -40.42 -29.14
C ASP A 286 3.40 -40.14 -30.31
N SER A 287 3.21 -38.86 -30.68
CA SER A 287 3.16 -38.47 -32.10
C SER A 287 3.30 -36.95 -32.31
N SER A 288 4.52 -36.56 -32.64
CA SER A 288 4.92 -35.75 -33.81
C SER A 288 3.94 -34.71 -34.42
N SER A 289 4.35 -33.43 -34.30
CA SER A 289 4.59 -32.46 -35.39
C SER A 289 3.79 -32.53 -36.71
N SER A 290 3.12 -31.44 -37.06
CA SER A 290 3.21 -30.73 -38.36
C SER A 290 2.49 -29.38 -38.23
N ASP A 291 3.15 -28.24 -38.33
CA ASP A 291 3.66 -27.54 -39.53
C ASP A 291 2.59 -26.66 -40.23
N SER A 292 3.03 -25.45 -40.57
CA SER A 292 2.59 -24.61 -41.70
C SER A 292 1.36 -23.67 -41.57
N SER A 293 1.71 -22.38 -41.48
CA SER A 293 1.36 -21.28 -42.42
C SER A 293 -0.06 -20.72 -42.56
N ASP A 294 -0.06 -19.38 -42.60
CA ASP A 294 -0.90 -18.46 -43.37
C ASP A 294 -2.40 -18.32 -43.03
N SER A 295 -2.72 -17.19 -42.38
CA SER A 295 -3.53 -16.09 -42.96
C SER A 295 -3.44 -14.83 -42.08
#